data_AF-A0A959DJ94-F1
#
_entry.id   AF-A0A959DJ94-F1
#
_cell.length_a   1.000
_cell.length_b   1.000
_cell.length_c   1.000
_cell.angle_alpha   90.00
_cell.angle_beta   90.00
_cell.angle_gamma   90.00
#
_symmetry.space_group_name_H-M   'P 1'
#
loop_
_entity.id
_entity.type
_entity.pdbx_description
1 polymer ?
#
loop_
_entity_poly.entity_id
_entity_poly.type
_entity_poly.pdbx_seq_one_letter_code
_entity_poly.pdbx_strand_id
1 'polypeptide(L)'
;MDMKPEEHYLEFISQFESGTLPKASWTHQAHLRVALWYSREFEFDQACAQVRQRIIAYNDRVGTLNTDSSGYHETLTRFWMIIARQMLYQYAGRPLEEVVVRWSSGEEGNKSYPLRFYCRERLFSWVARKYWVEPRAGLWDAEWERMAWMTDRPVHHLQMAEARFEHALQTCTLHPDLFTHEAHVRLAWIHIRNYGIDQAVINVCRQLQQFVAAVDAENKYHETLTVAAVRTVYHFMLKYPVDQFELFLASAPILITDFRSLIQSHYLAQTLASDTAQLTYVEPDLLPFD
;
A
#
# COMPACT_ATOMS: atom_id res chain seq x y z
N MET A 1 -16.02 -31.72 5.07
CA MET A 1 -14.88 -31.18 4.32
C MET A 1 -14.56 -29.87 4.98
N ASP A 2 -13.44 -29.78 5.69
CA ASP A 2 -13.11 -28.58 6.46
C ASP A 2 -12.89 -27.42 5.48
N MET A 3 -13.57 -26.30 5.75
CA MET A 3 -13.46 -25.10 4.91
C MET A 3 -12.03 -24.54 5.00
N LYS A 4 -11.56 -23.93 3.92
CA LYS A 4 -10.24 -23.29 3.92
C LYS A 4 -10.26 -22.06 4.85
N PRO A 5 -9.11 -21.66 5.45
CA PRO A 5 -9.06 -20.50 6.33
C PRO A 5 -9.61 -19.19 5.73
N GLU A 6 -9.47 -19.00 4.42
CA GLU A 6 -10.02 -17.83 3.70
C GLU A 6 -11.54 -17.85 3.59
N GLU A 7 -12.15 -19.04 3.44
CA GLU A 7 -13.61 -19.22 3.37
C GLU A 7 -14.25 -18.89 4.73
N HIS A 8 -13.61 -19.31 5.83
CA HIS A 8 -14.04 -18.94 7.17
C HIS A 8 -14.01 -17.42 7.42
N TYR A 9 -13.00 -16.72 6.90
CA TYR A 9 -12.89 -15.27 7.05
C TYR A 9 -14.00 -14.53 6.27
N LEU A 10 -14.28 -14.98 5.04
CA LEU A 10 -15.36 -14.44 4.20
C LEU A 10 -16.74 -14.67 4.81
N GLU A 11 -16.99 -15.87 5.35
CA GLU A 11 -18.24 -16.19 6.03
C GLU A 11 -18.45 -15.27 7.25
N PHE A 12 -17.40 -15.09 8.06
CA PHE A 12 -17.45 -14.18 9.21
C PHE A 12 -17.81 -12.74 8.79
N ILE A 13 -17.17 -12.22 7.73
CA ILE A 13 -17.47 -10.87 7.22
C ILE A 13 -18.91 -10.80 6.70
N SER A 14 -19.38 -11.80 5.96
CA SER A 14 -20.77 -11.87 5.47
C SER A 14 -21.79 -11.88 6.62
N GLN A 15 -21.52 -12.63 7.69
CA GLN A 15 -22.37 -12.67 8.88
C GLN A 15 -22.39 -11.33 9.61
N PHE A 16 -21.23 -10.65 9.73
CA PHE A 16 -21.14 -9.30 10.27
C PHE A 16 -21.93 -8.29 9.41
N GLU A 17 -21.72 -8.28 8.10
CA GLU A 17 -22.36 -7.34 7.18
C GLU A 17 -23.88 -7.53 7.09
N SER A 18 -24.36 -8.77 7.21
CA SER A 18 -25.79 -9.11 7.25
C SER A 18 -26.43 -8.94 8.64
N GLY A 19 -25.62 -8.80 9.69
CA GLY A 19 -26.10 -8.73 11.07
C GLY A 19 -26.55 -10.08 11.65
N THR A 20 -26.17 -11.19 11.01
CA THR A 20 -26.47 -12.55 11.49
C THR A 20 -25.40 -13.10 12.43
N LEU A 21 -24.23 -12.46 12.51
CA LEU A 21 -23.19 -12.80 13.48
C LEU A 21 -23.75 -12.66 14.92
N PRO A 22 -23.72 -13.71 15.76
CA PRO A 22 -24.24 -13.65 17.12
C PRO A 22 -23.55 -12.56 17.95
N LYS A 23 -24.30 -11.85 18.78
CA LYS A 23 -23.77 -10.77 19.64
C LYS A 23 -22.61 -11.22 20.53
N ALA A 24 -22.66 -12.44 21.06
CA ALA A 24 -21.58 -13.01 21.87
C ALA A 24 -20.27 -13.22 21.09
N SER A 25 -20.36 -13.38 19.77
CA SER A 25 -19.21 -13.53 18.87
C SER A 25 -18.61 -12.18 18.47
N TRP A 26 -19.28 -11.05 18.74
CA TRP A 26 -18.80 -9.69 18.48
C TRP A 26 -17.78 -9.23 19.54
N THR A 27 -16.69 -9.98 19.66
CA THR A 27 -15.59 -9.79 20.61
C THR A 27 -14.57 -8.75 20.13
N HIS A 28 -13.59 -8.37 20.97
CA HIS A 28 -12.48 -7.51 20.53
C HIS A 28 -11.73 -8.11 19.32
N GLN A 29 -11.43 -9.41 19.35
CA GLN A 29 -10.78 -10.08 18.21
C GLN A 29 -11.65 -10.02 16.94
N ALA A 30 -12.98 -10.07 17.06
CA ALA A 30 -13.90 -9.88 15.93
C ALA A 30 -13.79 -8.47 15.33
N HIS A 31 -13.62 -7.43 16.16
CA HIS A 31 -13.36 -6.07 15.68
C HIS A 31 -12.01 -5.98 14.94
N LEU A 32 -10.96 -6.64 15.45
CA LEU A 32 -9.66 -6.69 14.79
C LEU A 32 -9.73 -7.40 13.43
N ARG A 33 -10.53 -8.47 13.31
CA ARG A 33 -10.79 -9.14 12.02
C ARG A 33 -11.44 -8.20 11.01
N VAL A 34 -12.49 -7.49 11.44
CA VAL A 34 -13.15 -6.47 10.60
C VAL A 34 -12.16 -5.38 10.20
N ALA A 35 -11.35 -4.87 11.12
CA ALA A 35 -10.37 -3.83 10.83
C ALA A 35 -9.35 -4.26 9.77
N LEU A 36 -8.82 -5.49 9.86
CA LEU A 36 -7.90 -6.06 8.87
C LEU A 36 -8.55 -6.23 7.50
N TRP A 37 -9.77 -6.77 7.45
CA TRP A 37 -10.52 -6.96 6.20
C TRP A 37 -10.67 -5.63 5.46
N TYR A 38 -11.33 -4.64 6.07
CA TYR A 38 -11.60 -3.38 5.38
C TYR A 38 -10.33 -2.58 5.08
N SER A 39 -9.29 -2.69 5.91
CA SER A 39 -8.01 -2.02 5.64
C SER A 39 -7.24 -2.62 4.47
N ARG A 40 -7.50 -3.90 4.12
CA ARG A 40 -6.93 -4.56 2.96
C ARG A 40 -7.70 -4.22 1.68
N GLU A 41 -9.03 -4.15 1.77
CA GLU A 41 -9.90 -3.96 0.59
C GLU A 41 -10.08 -2.48 0.18
N PHE A 42 -9.87 -1.53 1.09
CA PHE A 42 -10.18 -0.12 0.86
C PHE A 42 -9.07 0.84 1.30
N GLU A 43 -9.06 2.01 0.67
CA GLU A 43 -8.29 3.17 1.14
C GLU A 43 -8.72 3.60 2.54
N PHE A 44 -7.83 4.24 3.31
CA PHE A 44 -7.99 4.38 4.77
C PHE A 44 -9.31 5.05 5.15
N ASP A 45 -9.61 6.18 4.52
CA ASP A 45 -10.82 6.94 4.81
C ASP A 45 -12.08 6.18 4.38
N GLN A 46 -12.01 5.46 3.26
CA GLN A 46 -13.09 4.60 2.79
C GLN A 46 -13.30 3.41 3.72
N ALA A 47 -12.22 2.75 4.14
CA ALA A 47 -12.22 1.66 5.11
C ALA A 47 -12.83 2.13 6.44
N CYS A 48 -12.40 3.28 6.96
CA CYS A 48 -12.94 3.88 8.18
C CYS A 48 -14.43 4.20 8.02
N ALA A 49 -14.85 4.76 6.89
CA ALA A 49 -16.26 5.06 6.61
C ALA A 49 -17.12 3.79 6.53
N GLN A 50 -16.63 2.74 5.85
CA GLN A 50 -17.30 1.44 5.74
C GLN A 50 -17.44 0.78 7.12
N VAL A 51 -16.35 0.69 7.88
CA VAL A 51 -16.36 0.11 9.22
C VAL A 51 -17.28 0.91 10.15
N ARG A 52 -17.26 2.24 10.11
CA ARG A 52 -18.19 3.09 10.87
C ARG A 52 -19.64 2.73 10.58
N GLN A 53 -20.04 2.80 9.31
CA GLN A 53 -21.43 2.54 8.91
C GLN A 53 -21.88 1.13 9.30
N ARG A 54 -21.00 0.14 9.14
CA ARG A 54 -21.33 -1.26 9.38
C ARG A 54 -21.36 -1.63 10.85
N ILE A 55 -20.46 -1.09 11.68
CA ILE A 55 -20.55 -1.29 13.13
C ILE A 55 -21.84 -0.68 13.68
N ILE A 56 -22.22 0.52 13.22
CA ILE A 56 -23.47 1.17 13.63
C ILE A 56 -24.67 0.29 13.22
N ALA A 57 -24.75 -0.12 11.95
CA ALA A 57 -25.83 -0.96 11.44
C ALA A 57 -25.89 -2.34 12.13
N TYR A 58 -24.73 -2.95 12.40
CA TYR A 58 -24.63 -4.21 13.14
C TYR A 58 -25.17 -4.04 14.56
N ASN A 59 -24.71 -3.02 15.28
CA ASN A 59 -25.18 -2.69 16.63
C ASN A 59 -26.71 -2.55 16.68
N ASP A 60 -27.29 -1.81 15.73
CA ASP A 60 -28.74 -1.62 15.66
C ASP A 60 -29.48 -2.96 15.45
N ARG A 61 -28.98 -3.84 14.57
CA ARG A 61 -29.57 -5.16 14.31
C ARG A 61 -29.49 -6.10 15.51
N VAL A 62 -28.42 -6.04 16.31
CA VAL A 62 -28.23 -6.90 17.49
C VAL A 62 -28.69 -6.24 18.80
N GLY A 63 -29.42 -5.12 18.71
CA GLY A 63 -30.01 -4.43 19.86
C GLY A 63 -28.99 -3.75 20.78
N THR A 64 -27.82 -3.36 20.27
CA THR A 64 -26.84 -2.53 20.98
C THR A 64 -27.11 -1.06 20.65
N LEU A 65 -27.50 -0.26 21.64
CA LEU A 65 -27.74 1.16 21.44
C LEU A 65 -26.44 1.93 21.15
N ASN A 66 -26.45 2.75 20.10
CA ASN A 66 -25.39 3.71 19.79
C ASN A 66 -25.69 5.06 20.48
N THR A 67 -25.02 5.33 21.59
CA THR A 67 -25.22 6.53 22.44
C THR A 67 -23.89 7.19 22.76
N ASP A 68 -23.92 8.32 23.46
CA ASP A 68 -22.70 9.01 23.92
C ASP A 68 -21.88 8.20 24.95
N SER A 69 -22.42 7.09 25.48
CA SER A 69 -21.74 6.21 26.44
C SER A 69 -21.68 4.73 26.06
N SER A 70 -22.32 4.31 24.96
CA SER A 70 -22.42 2.90 24.54
C SER A 70 -22.44 2.74 23.01
N GLY A 71 -22.09 1.54 22.52
CA GLY A 71 -22.07 1.22 21.10
C GLY A 71 -20.82 1.73 20.38
N TYR A 72 -21.00 2.29 19.18
CA TYR A 72 -19.92 2.77 18.33
C TYR A 72 -19.00 3.78 19.03
N HIS A 73 -17.72 3.80 18.65
CA HIS A 73 -16.72 4.69 19.21
C HIS A 73 -15.71 5.13 18.15
N GLU A 74 -15.86 6.35 17.64
CA GLU A 74 -15.09 6.91 16.53
C GLU A 74 -13.58 6.85 16.79
N THR A 75 -13.11 7.41 17.91
CA THR A 75 -11.67 7.44 18.20
C THR A 75 -11.07 6.04 18.33
N LEU A 76 -11.72 5.11 19.02
CA LEU A 76 -11.22 3.74 19.11
C LEU A 76 -11.26 3.02 17.76
N THR A 77 -12.35 3.13 17.00
CA THR A 77 -12.43 2.51 15.68
C THR A 77 -11.31 3.00 14.78
N ARG A 78 -11.16 4.31 14.62
CA ARG A 78 -10.10 4.86 13.76
C ARG A 78 -8.70 4.52 14.27
N PHE A 79 -8.47 4.54 15.60
CA PHE A 79 -7.20 4.08 16.18
C PHE A 79 -6.89 2.63 15.77
N TRP A 80 -7.86 1.72 15.91
CA TRP A 80 -7.68 0.32 15.53
C TRP A 80 -7.49 0.12 14.03
N MET A 81 -8.09 0.97 13.18
CA MET A 81 -7.83 0.97 11.74
C MET A 81 -6.38 1.35 11.41
N ILE A 82 -5.79 2.29 12.16
CA ILE A 82 -4.37 2.67 12.01
C ILE A 82 -3.48 1.46 12.31
N ILE A 83 -3.71 0.81 13.46
CA ILE A 83 -2.93 -0.37 13.86
C ILE A 83 -3.15 -1.53 12.87
N ALA A 84 -4.36 -1.73 12.36
CA ALA A 84 -4.63 -2.76 11.36
C ALA A 84 -3.80 -2.58 10.09
N ARG A 85 -3.65 -1.34 9.58
CA ARG A 85 -2.75 -1.05 8.45
C ARG A 85 -1.29 -1.38 8.76
N GLN A 86 -0.83 -1.07 9.96
CA GLN A 86 0.51 -1.44 10.39
C GLN A 86 0.71 -2.96 10.43
N MET A 87 -0.27 -3.71 10.95
CA MET A 87 -0.21 -5.17 10.96
C MET A 87 -0.19 -5.76 9.55
N LEU A 88 -0.98 -5.22 8.62
CA LEU A 88 -0.93 -5.64 7.21
C LEU A 88 0.43 -5.37 6.57
N TYR A 89 1.07 -4.25 6.90
CA TYR A 89 2.42 -3.93 6.42
C TYR A 89 3.48 -4.87 7.02
N GLN A 90 3.46 -5.05 8.34
CA GLN A 90 4.41 -5.90 9.06
C GLN A 90 4.34 -7.37 8.64
N TYR A 91 3.14 -7.84 8.30
CA TYR A 91 2.87 -9.22 7.90
C TYR A 91 2.44 -9.34 6.44
N ALA A 92 3.00 -8.51 5.55
CA ALA A 92 2.68 -8.51 4.12
C ALA A 92 2.76 -9.92 3.50
N GLY A 93 1.75 -10.26 2.70
CA GLY A 93 1.63 -11.57 2.03
C GLY A 93 1.15 -12.72 2.92
N ARG A 94 0.88 -12.50 4.21
CA ARG A 94 0.34 -13.53 5.12
C ARG A 94 -1.19 -13.60 5.07
N PRO A 95 -1.80 -14.78 5.26
CA PRO A 95 -3.26 -14.90 5.40
C PRO A 95 -3.78 -14.08 6.59
N LEU A 96 -4.94 -13.42 6.43
CA LEU A 96 -5.48 -12.52 7.47
C LEU A 96 -5.76 -13.21 8.81
N GLU A 97 -6.11 -14.50 8.80
CA GLU A 97 -6.34 -15.25 10.04
C GLU A 97 -5.02 -15.46 10.81
N GLU A 98 -3.89 -15.63 10.13
CA GLU A 98 -2.60 -15.67 10.79
C GLU A 98 -2.27 -14.31 11.42
N VAL A 99 -2.50 -13.22 10.66
CA VAL A 99 -2.24 -11.86 11.12
C VAL A 99 -3.08 -11.51 12.36
N VAL A 100 -4.38 -11.83 12.36
CA VAL A 100 -5.24 -11.50 13.50
C VAL A 100 -4.91 -12.31 14.75
N VAL A 101 -4.52 -13.58 14.61
CA VAL A 101 -4.11 -14.42 15.73
C VAL A 101 -2.82 -13.89 16.36
N ARG A 102 -1.82 -13.55 15.53
CA ARG A 102 -0.58 -12.93 16.01
C ARG A 102 -0.84 -11.58 16.68
N TRP A 103 -1.58 -10.70 16.00
CA TRP A 103 -1.89 -9.37 16.51
C TRP A 103 -2.65 -9.44 17.84
N SER A 104 -3.72 -10.22 17.92
CA SER A 104 -4.55 -10.33 19.14
C SER A 104 -3.83 -10.94 20.34
N SER A 105 -2.74 -11.69 20.11
CA SER A 105 -1.89 -12.24 21.17
C SER A 105 -0.74 -11.31 21.57
N GLY A 106 -0.44 -10.29 20.75
CA GLY A 106 0.60 -9.30 20.98
C GLY A 106 0.16 -8.14 21.87
N GLU A 107 1.12 -7.27 22.23
CA GLU A 107 0.84 -6.09 23.03
C GLU A 107 -0.10 -5.12 22.30
N GLU A 108 0.16 -4.92 21.00
CA GLU A 108 -0.59 -4.03 20.11
C GLU A 108 -2.02 -4.50 19.89
N GLY A 109 -2.36 -5.76 20.16
CA GLY A 109 -3.73 -6.28 20.08
C GLY A 109 -4.53 -6.12 21.36
N ASN A 110 -3.91 -5.69 22.46
CA ASN A 110 -4.58 -5.58 23.75
C ASN A 110 -5.61 -4.43 23.76
N LYS A 111 -6.82 -4.68 24.27
CA LYS A 111 -7.87 -3.65 24.40
C LYS A 111 -7.44 -2.39 25.19
N SER A 112 -6.43 -2.48 26.05
CA SER A 112 -5.88 -1.33 26.79
C SER A 112 -4.73 -0.62 26.05
N TYR A 113 -4.25 -1.15 24.93
CA TYR A 113 -3.16 -0.56 24.14
C TYR A 113 -3.38 0.93 23.80
N PRO A 114 -4.60 1.40 23.45
CA PRO A 114 -4.85 2.83 23.24
C PRO A 114 -4.48 3.72 24.44
N LEU A 115 -4.52 3.20 25.68
CA LEU A 115 -4.18 3.96 26.88
C LEU A 115 -2.67 4.26 27.02
N ARG A 116 -1.81 3.69 26.16
CA ARG A 116 -0.43 4.16 26.00
C ARG A 116 -0.37 5.53 25.33
N PHE A 117 -1.39 5.89 24.55
CA PHE A 117 -1.44 7.12 23.74
C PHE A 117 -2.46 8.15 24.27
N TYR A 118 -3.51 7.69 24.96
CA TYR A 118 -4.55 8.55 25.50
C TYR A 118 -4.62 8.45 27.02
N CYS A 119 -4.84 9.58 27.71
CA CYS A 119 -5.37 9.51 29.06
C CYS A 119 -6.82 9.00 29.03
N ARG A 120 -7.23 8.35 30.13
CA ARG A 120 -8.54 7.69 30.23
C ARG A 120 -9.69 8.68 30.06
N GLU A 121 -9.55 9.87 30.63
CA GLU A 121 -10.56 10.94 30.61
C GLU A 121 -10.81 11.44 29.19
N ARG A 122 -9.75 11.55 28.37
CA ARG A 122 -9.86 11.97 26.96
C ARG A 122 -10.48 10.86 26.11
N LEU A 123 -9.95 9.64 26.22
CA LEU A 123 -10.35 8.52 25.36
C LEU A 123 -11.82 8.13 25.53
N PHE A 124 -12.32 8.09 26.77
CA PHE A 124 -13.68 7.67 27.07
C PHE A 124 -14.67 8.85 27.21
N SER A 125 -14.30 10.03 26.69
CA SER A 125 -15.21 11.17 26.60
C SER A 125 -16.25 10.97 25.49
N TRP A 126 -17.43 11.59 25.62
CA TRP A 126 -18.43 11.60 24.56
C TRP A 126 -17.88 12.20 23.26
N VAL A 127 -16.96 13.17 23.36
CA VAL A 127 -16.29 13.79 22.20
C VAL A 127 -15.47 12.75 21.43
N ALA A 128 -14.62 11.97 22.12
CA ALA A 128 -13.83 10.92 21.49
C ALA A 128 -14.68 9.74 20.98
N ARG A 129 -15.85 9.51 21.59
CA ARG A 129 -16.82 8.53 21.08
C ARG A 129 -17.46 8.99 19.77
N LYS A 130 -17.82 10.27 19.66
CA LYS A 130 -18.54 10.83 18.51
C LYS A 130 -17.63 11.27 17.37
N TYR A 131 -16.42 11.74 17.69
CA TYR A 131 -15.46 12.32 16.75
C TYR A 131 -14.08 11.71 16.93
N TRP A 132 -13.25 11.80 15.89
CA TRP A 132 -11.83 11.50 16.01
C TRP A 132 -11.17 12.58 16.85
N VAL A 133 -10.58 12.16 17.96
CA VAL A 133 -9.76 13.00 18.81
C VAL A 133 -8.36 12.44 18.70
N GLU A 134 -7.40 13.25 18.26
CA GLU A 134 -6.00 12.84 18.22
C GLU A 134 -5.50 12.48 19.62
N PRO A 135 -4.53 11.58 19.75
CA PRO A 135 -3.93 11.32 21.04
C PRO A 135 -3.17 12.58 21.55
N ARG A 136 -2.68 12.63 22.78
CA ARG A 136 -2.01 13.83 23.36
C ARG A 136 -0.51 13.95 23.01
N ALA A 137 -0.08 15.03 22.35
CA ALA A 137 1.34 15.33 22.13
C ALA A 137 2.15 15.41 23.45
N GLY A 138 3.32 14.75 23.48
CA GLY A 138 4.27 14.78 24.61
C GLY A 138 4.35 13.50 25.47
N LEU A 139 3.69 12.41 25.09
CA LEU A 139 3.87 11.07 25.68
C LEU A 139 4.58 10.08 24.74
N TRP A 140 5.11 10.52 23.60
CA TRP A 140 5.51 9.62 22.53
C TRP A 140 6.86 9.96 21.91
N ASP A 141 7.66 8.92 21.78
CA ASP A 141 8.79 8.84 20.88
C ASP A 141 8.33 8.74 19.42
N ALA A 142 9.30 8.73 18.50
CA ALA A 142 9.23 8.57 17.05
C ALA A 142 8.31 7.44 16.50
N GLU A 143 7.65 6.65 17.33
CA GLU A 143 6.71 5.59 16.96
C GLU A 143 5.34 6.11 16.52
N TRP A 144 4.76 7.13 17.18
CA TRP A 144 3.46 7.67 16.75
C TRP A 144 3.57 8.52 15.50
N GLU A 145 4.62 9.36 15.37
CA GLU A 145 4.93 9.99 14.09
C GLU A 145 5.11 8.93 13.01
N ARG A 146 5.67 7.75 13.37
CA ARG A 146 5.76 6.59 12.48
C ARG A 146 4.43 5.88 12.16
N MET A 147 3.38 6.08 12.94
CA MET A 147 2.07 5.43 12.74
C MET A 147 1.06 6.38 12.10
N ALA A 148 1.12 7.67 12.43
CA ALA A 148 0.27 8.72 11.86
C ALA A 148 0.53 8.88 10.35
N TRP A 149 1.75 8.66 9.87
CA TRP A 149 2.08 8.67 8.42
C TRP A 149 1.50 7.49 7.63
N MET A 150 1.02 6.42 8.28
CA MET A 150 0.47 5.22 7.62
C MET A 150 -1.00 5.38 7.16
N THR A 151 -1.66 6.48 7.55
CA THR A 151 -3.07 6.75 7.24
C THR A 151 -3.31 7.30 5.84
N ASP A 152 -2.28 7.88 5.20
CA ASP A 152 -2.39 8.55 3.90
C ASP A 152 -1.73 7.79 2.73
N ARG A 153 -1.18 6.58 2.95
CA ARG A 153 -0.43 5.87 1.90
C ARG A 153 -1.00 4.52 1.47
N PRO A 154 -0.96 4.22 0.16
CA PRO A 154 -0.93 2.84 -0.30
C PRO A 154 0.30 2.14 0.30
N VAL A 155 0.14 0.92 0.82
CA VAL A 155 1.29 0.15 1.34
C VAL A 155 2.16 -0.41 0.22
N HIS A 156 1.65 -0.39 -1.02
CA HIS A 156 2.34 -0.80 -2.22
C HIS A 156 1.82 0.00 -3.43
N HIS A 157 2.70 0.31 -4.40
CA HIS A 157 2.29 1.09 -5.58
C HIS A 157 1.16 0.41 -6.39
N LEU A 158 1.09 -0.92 -6.41
CA LEU A 158 0.04 -1.69 -7.10
C LEU A 158 -1.38 -1.37 -6.62
N GLN A 159 -1.54 -0.90 -5.39
CA GLN A 159 -2.86 -0.53 -4.83
C GLN A 159 -3.36 0.81 -5.39
N MET A 160 -2.48 1.61 -6.00
CA MET A 160 -2.87 2.84 -6.69
C MET A 160 -3.39 2.50 -8.09
N ALA A 161 -4.54 3.05 -8.48
CA ALA A 161 -4.96 3.05 -9.88
C ALA A 161 -3.85 3.66 -10.77
N GLU A 162 -3.68 3.14 -11.99
CA GLU A 162 -2.59 3.53 -12.91
C GLU A 162 -2.50 5.05 -13.09
N ALA A 163 -3.62 5.70 -13.41
CA ALA A 163 -3.69 7.15 -13.59
C ALA A 163 -3.28 7.93 -12.32
N ARG A 164 -3.59 7.40 -11.12
CA ARG A 164 -3.19 8.02 -9.86
C ARG A 164 -1.69 7.83 -9.60
N PHE A 165 -1.15 6.65 -9.90
CA PHE A 165 0.28 6.36 -9.74
C PHE A 165 1.13 7.24 -10.67
N GLU A 166 0.75 7.31 -11.95
CA GLU A 166 1.40 8.18 -12.94
C GLU A 166 1.32 9.65 -12.50
N HIS A 167 0.13 10.14 -12.13
CA HIS A 167 -0.05 11.52 -11.68
C HIS A 167 0.80 11.83 -10.44
N ALA A 168 0.86 10.92 -9.46
CA ALA A 168 1.62 11.13 -8.24
C ALA A 168 3.12 11.26 -8.47
N LEU A 169 3.68 10.56 -9.45
CA LEU A 169 5.08 10.75 -9.86
C LEU A 169 5.27 12.06 -10.61
N GLN A 170 4.38 12.35 -11.56
CA GLN A 170 4.40 13.60 -12.32
C GLN A 170 4.35 14.85 -11.43
N THR A 171 3.57 14.82 -10.34
CA THR A 171 3.45 15.93 -9.38
C THR A 171 4.40 15.83 -8.20
N CYS A 172 5.32 14.86 -8.20
CA CYS A 172 6.29 14.63 -7.11
C CYS A 172 5.64 14.44 -5.73
N THR A 173 4.45 13.83 -5.69
CA THR A 173 3.72 13.52 -4.45
C THR A 173 3.82 12.05 -4.04
N LEU A 174 4.48 11.20 -4.85
CA LEU A 174 4.69 9.78 -4.51
C LEU A 174 5.68 9.62 -3.35
N HIS A 175 5.40 8.67 -2.47
CA HIS A 175 6.34 8.09 -1.49
C HIS A 175 7.71 7.70 -2.08
N PRO A 176 8.90 8.22 -1.72
CA PRO A 176 10.16 7.59 -2.14
C PRO A 176 10.23 6.08 -1.89
N ASP A 177 9.76 5.61 -0.72
CA ASP A 177 9.72 4.16 -0.42
C ASP A 177 8.78 3.35 -1.31
N LEU A 178 7.79 3.99 -1.95
CA LEU A 178 6.89 3.34 -2.90
C LEU A 178 7.49 3.27 -4.31
N PHE A 179 8.56 4.02 -4.57
CA PHE A 179 9.24 4.02 -5.86
C PHE A 179 10.36 2.98 -5.89
N THR A 180 9.96 1.71 -5.80
CA THR A 180 10.84 0.54 -5.93
C THR A 180 11.23 0.29 -7.40
N HIS A 181 12.14 -0.67 -7.64
CA HIS A 181 12.43 -1.13 -9.01
C HIS A 181 11.16 -1.64 -9.72
N GLU A 182 10.30 -2.38 -9.02
CA GLU A 182 9.01 -2.83 -9.55
C GLU A 182 8.11 -1.65 -9.93
N ALA A 183 8.09 -0.59 -9.10
CA ALA A 183 7.34 0.63 -9.38
C ALA A 183 7.84 1.34 -10.65
N HIS A 184 9.16 1.33 -10.89
CA HIS A 184 9.75 1.87 -12.11
C HIS A 184 9.33 1.05 -13.33
N VAL A 185 9.39 -0.29 -13.26
CA VAL A 185 8.90 -1.18 -14.34
C VAL A 185 7.41 -0.92 -14.62
N ARG A 186 6.61 -0.72 -13.57
CA ARG A 186 5.19 -0.37 -13.70
C ARG A 186 4.98 0.98 -14.39
N LEU A 187 5.76 2.00 -14.01
CA LEU A 187 5.71 3.32 -14.64
C LEU A 187 6.00 3.21 -16.15
N ALA A 188 7.05 2.47 -16.53
CA ALA A 188 7.38 2.23 -17.92
C ALA A 188 6.22 1.54 -18.67
N TRP A 189 5.66 0.47 -18.09
CA TRP A 189 4.54 -0.27 -18.68
C TRP A 189 3.29 0.61 -18.89
N ILE A 190 2.91 1.44 -17.90
CA ILE A 190 1.79 2.40 -18.03
C ILE A 190 2.06 3.37 -19.18
N HIS A 191 3.24 3.97 -19.21
CA HIS A 191 3.57 4.97 -20.22
C HIS A 191 3.63 4.38 -21.65
N ILE A 192 4.18 3.18 -21.81
CA ILE A 192 4.24 2.50 -23.10
C ILE A 192 2.82 2.24 -23.62
N ARG A 193 1.90 1.75 -22.77
CA ARG A 193 0.52 1.48 -23.17
C ARG A 193 -0.25 2.74 -23.56
N ASN A 194 -0.06 3.83 -22.81
CA ASN A 194 -0.85 5.05 -22.97
C ASN A 194 -0.31 5.97 -24.06
N TYR A 195 1.00 5.97 -24.30
CA TYR A 195 1.66 6.98 -25.14
C TYR A 195 2.56 6.41 -26.24
N GLY A 196 2.79 5.10 -26.27
CA GLY A 196 3.75 4.46 -27.16
C GLY A 196 5.21 4.65 -26.71
N ILE A 197 6.12 3.87 -27.30
CA ILE A 197 7.50 3.74 -26.83
C ILE A 197 8.28 5.07 -26.83
N ASP A 198 8.21 5.84 -27.91
CA ASP A 198 9.00 7.08 -28.05
C ASP A 198 8.59 8.13 -27.02
N GLN A 199 7.28 8.32 -26.82
CA GLN A 199 6.77 9.27 -25.84
C GLN A 199 6.94 8.75 -24.40
N ALA A 200 6.89 7.43 -24.20
CA ALA A 200 7.13 6.81 -22.89
C ALA A 200 8.55 7.11 -22.40
N VAL A 201 9.58 6.98 -23.25
CA VAL A 201 10.96 7.31 -22.91
C VAL A 201 11.07 8.76 -22.44
N ILE A 202 10.50 9.71 -23.19
CA ILE A 202 10.52 11.14 -22.85
C ILE A 202 9.83 11.40 -21.51
N ASN A 203 8.65 10.81 -21.31
CA ASN A 203 7.86 11.02 -20.11
C ASN A 203 8.53 10.45 -18.87
N VAL A 204 9.03 9.23 -18.94
CA VAL A 204 9.70 8.56 -17.82
C VAL A 204 10.98 9.30 -17.43
N CYS A 205 11.85 9.65 -18.39
CA CYS A 205 13.06 10.40 -18.08
C CYS A 205 12.74 11.74 -17.38
N ARG A 206 11.77 12.50 -17.90
CA ARG A 206 11.37 13.77 -17.30
C ARG A 206 10.80 13.60 -15.90
N GLN A 207 9.87 12.67 -15.70
CA GLN A 207 9.25 12.45 -14.39
C GLN A 207 10.27 11.98 -13.35
N LEU A 208 11.21 11.10 -13.73
CA LEU A 208 12.25 10.66 -12.81
C LEU A 208 13.21 11.78 -12.44
N GLN A 209 13.67 12.58 -13.39
CA GLN A 209 14.52 13.74 -13.09
C GLN A 209 13.84 14.70 -12.11
N GLN A 210 12.57 15.02 -12.33
CA GLN A 210 11.78 15.86 -11.43
C GLN A 210 11.59 15.23 -10.05
N PHE A 211 11.28 13.93 -10.02
CA PHE A 211 11.04 13.21 -8.78
C PHE A 211 12.30 13.09 -7.93
N VAL A 212 13.44 12.72 -8.51
CA VAL A 212 14.70 12.60 -7.77
C VAL A 212 15.19 13.95 -7.25
N ALA A 213 14.93 15.05 -7.97
CA ALA A 213 15.23 16.40 -7.49
C ALA A 213 14.34 16.79 -6.31
N ALA A 214 13.03 16.48 -6.37
CA ALA A 214 12.09 16.79 -5.31
C ALA A 214 12.37 16.06 -3.97
N VAL A 215 13.15 14.97 -4.02
CA VAL A 215 13.44 14.11 -2.86
C VAL A 215 14.95 14.09 -2.52
N ASP A 216 15.70 15.06 -3.03
CA ASP A 216 17.15 15.25 -2.80
C ASP A 216 18.00 14.00 -3.13
N ALA A 217 17.66 13.29 -4.21
CA ALA A 217 18.30 12.05 -4.64
C ALA A 217 18.78 12.08 -6.11
N GLU A 218 19.10 13.26 -6.63
CA GLU A 218 19.51 13.50 -8.03
C GLU A 218 20.66 12.59 -8.49
N ASN A 219 21.60 12.28 -7.58
CA ASN A 219 22.73 11.40 -7.84
C ASN A 219 22.35 9.95 -8.19
N LYS A 220 21.08 9.54 -7.98
CA LYS A 220 20.57 8.22 -8.34
C LYS A 220 20.03 8.16 -9.78
N TYR A 221 19.82 9.30 -10.44
CA TYR A 221 19.35 9.32 -11.81
C TYR A 221 20.47 8.97 -12.79
N HIS A 222 20.11 8.16 -13.78
CA HIS A 222 20.98 7.74 -14.85
C HIS A 222 20.17 7.61 -16.13
N GLU A 223 20.43 8.47 -17.11
CA GLU A 223 19.62 8.58 -18.31
C GLU A 223 19.68 7.30 -19.14
N THR A 224 20.88 6.79 -19.43
CA THR A 224 21.02 5.57 -20.24
C THR A 224 20.32 4.35 -19.64
N LEU A 225 20.46 4.12 -18.33
CA LEU A 225 19.77 3.03 -17.65
C LEU A 225 18.24 3.19 -17.68
N THR A 226 17.74 4.42 -17.56
CA THR A 226 16.30 4.69 -17.65
C THR A 226 15.75 4.36 -19.02
N VAL A 227 16.39 4.86 -20.09
CA VAL A 227 15.97 4.56 -21.47
C VAL A 227 16.04 3.06 -21.76
N ALA A 228 17.14 2.42 -21.36
CA ALA A 228 17.34 0.98 -21.50
C ALA A 228 16.25 0.18 -20.78
N ALA A 229 15.85 0.58 -19.57
CA ALA A 229 14.76 -0.06 -18.83
C ALA A 229 13.42 0.03 -19.56
N VAL A 230 13.04 1.22 -20.06
CA VAL A 230 11.80 1.41 -20.82
C VAL A 230 11.80 0.54 -22.08
N ARG A 231 12.90 0.54 -22.85
CA ARG A 231 13.04 -0.30 -24.05
C ARG A 231 12.98 -1.80 -23.72
N THR A 232 13.58 -2.23 -22.60
CA THR A 232 13.53 -3.62 -22.15
C THR A 232 12.11 -4.05 -21.80
N VAL A 233 11.38 -3.22 -21.05
CA VAL A 233 9.96 -3.47 -20.73
C VAL A 233 9.13 -3.58 -22.01
N TYR A 234 9.36 -2.70 -22.99
CA TYR A 234 8.67 -2.75 -24.28
C TYR A 234 8.92 -4.04 -25.05
N HIS A 235 10.17 -4.51 -25.14
CA HIS A 235 10.49 -5.80 -25.75
C HIS A 235 9.68 -6.94 -25.12
N PHE A 236 9.59 -6.99 -23.79
CA PHE A 236 8.80 -8.01 -23.10
C PHE A 236 7.29 -7.84 -23.30
N MET A 237 6.78 -6.61 -23.42
CA MET A 237 5.37 -6.36 -23.73
C MET A 237 4.99 -6.85 -25.12
N LEU A 238 5.89 -6.73 -26.10
CA LEU A 238 5.70 -7.30 -27.45
C LEU A 238 5.68 -8.84 -27.41
N LYS A 239 6.53 -9.44 -26.59
CA LYS A 239 6.63 -10.89 -26.42
C LYS A 239 5.44 -11.50 -25.67
N TYR A 240 4.89 -10.77 -24.70
CA TYR A 240 3.79 -11.20 -23.85
C TYR A 240 2.64 -10.17 -23.87
N PRO A 241 1.75 -10.22 -24.88
CA PRO A 241 0.70 -9.22 -25.06
C PRO A 241 -0.46 -9.46 -24.08
N VAL A 242 -0.26 -9.10 -22.82
CA VAL A 242 -1.26 -9.13 -21.75
C VAL A 242 -1.60 -7.71 -21.30
N ASP A 243 -2.84 -7.52 -20.85
CA ASP A 243 -3.41 -6.21 -20.51
C ASP A 243 -3.37 -5.87 -19.01
N GLN A 244 -2.92 -6.81 -18.17
CA GLN A 244 -2.76 -6.66 -16.72
C GLN A 244 -1.28 -6.73 -16.33
N PHE A 245 -0.84 -5.80 -15.48
CA PHE A 245 0.55 -5.66 -15.07
C PHE A 245 1.06 -6.88 -14.28
N GLU A 246 0.22 -7.46 -13.42
CA GLU A 246 0.56 -8.64 -12.60
C GLU A 246 0.80 -9.87 -13.48
N LEU A 247 -0.03 -10.07 -14.51
CA LEU A 247 0.14 -11.15 -15.49
C LEU A 247 1.39 -10.94 -16.35
N PHE A 248 1.70 -9.68 -16.67
CA PHE A 248 2.91 -9.32 -17.39
C PHE A 248 4.16 -9.71 -16.60
N LEU A 249 4.24 -9.33 -15.32
CA LEU A 249 5.36 -9.69 -14.44
C LEU A 249 5.44 -11.20 -14.21
N ALA A 250 4.31 -11.90 -14.10
CA ALA A 250 4.30 -13.37 -14.01
C ALA A 250 4.87 -14.04 -15.27
N SER A 251 4.70 -13.41 -16.45
CA SER A 251 5.22 -13.91 -17.73
C SER A 251 6.69 -13.54 -17.97
N ALA A 252 7.16 -12.45 -17.36
CA ALA A 252 8.52 -11.93 -17.50
C ALA A 252 9.18 -11.62 -16.13
N PRO A 253 9.32 -12.61 -15.22
CA PRO A 253 9.81 -12.38 -13.86
C PRO A 253 11.25 -11.84 -13.82
N ILE A 254 12.02 -12.10 -14.87
CA ILE A 254 13.41 -11.63 -15.04
C ILE A 254 13.52 -10.10 -14.98
N LEU A 255 12.46 -9.36 -15.33
CA LEU A 255 12.40 -7.90 -15.20
C LEU A 255 12.57 -7.43 -13.76
N ILE A 256 12.25 -8.28 -12.78
CA ILE A 256 12.37 -7.99 -11.34
C ILE A 256 13.53 -8.77 -10.72
N THR A 257 13.67 -10.06 -11.05
CA THR A 257 14.60 -10.96 -10.36
C THR A 257 16.05 -10.80 -10.81
N ASP A 258 16.29 -10.42 -12.08
CA ASP A 258 17.65 -10.27 -12.61
C ASP A 258 17.74 -9.25 -13.76
N PHE A 259 17.20 -8.06 -13.49
CA PHE A 259 17.23 -6.95 -14.45
C PHE A 259 18.66 -6.54 -14.82
N ARG A 260 19.62 -6.71 -13.89
CA ARG A 260 21.03 -6.39 -14.12
C ARG A 260 21.60 -7.21 -15.28
N SER A 261 21.39 -8.52 -15.29
CA SER A 261 21.89 -9.38 -16.36
C SER A 261 21.28 -9.03 -17.72
N LEU A 262 20.02 -8.58 -17.76
CA LEU A 262 19.40 -8.07 -18.98
C LEU A 262 20.18 -6.85 -19.49
N ILE A 263 20.40 -5.84 -18.66
CA ILE A 263 21.12 -4.64 -19.10
C ILE A 263 22.57 -4.97 -19.53
N GLN A 264 23.23 -5.90 -18.85
CA GLN A 264 24.60 -6.31 -19.17
C GLN A 264 24.73 -7.09 -20.49
N SER A 265 23.64 -7.59 -21.07
CA SER A 265 23.67 -8.17 -22.43
C SER A 265 23.72 -7.10 -23.51
N HIS A 266 23.29 -5.87 -23.19
CA HIS A 266 23.20 -4.74 -24.12
C HIS A 266 24.39 -3.77 -23.98
N TYR A 267 24.94 -3.63 -22.76
CA TYR A 267 25.98 -2.66 -22.47
C TYR A 267 27.22 -3.25 -21.81
N LEU A 268 28.39 -2.80 -22.25
CA LEU A 268 29.63 -2.95 -21.51
C LEU A 268 29.57 -2.16 -20.20
N ALA A 269 30.17 -2.71 -19.14
CA ALA A 269 30.25 -2.07 -17.83
C ALA A 269 30.92 -0.68 -17.86
N GLN A 270 31.94 -0.52 -18.71
CA GLN A 270 32.65 0.76 -18.88
C GLN A 270 31.77 1.86 -19.49
N THR A 271 30.83 1.49 -20.34
CA THR A 271 29.93 2.43 -21.02
C THR A 271 28.91 2.98 -20.04
N LEU A 272 28.30 2.10 -19.24
CA LEU A 272 27.39 2.50 -18.15
C LEU A 272 28.09 3.26 -17.02
N ALA A 273 29.38 3.05 -16.81
CA ALA A 273 30.15 3.77 -15.80
C ALA A 273 30.57 5.19 -16.23
N SER A 274 30.26 5.61 -17.46
CA SER A 274 30.67 6.92 -17.99
C SER A 274 29.71 8.05 -17.59
N ASP A 275 30.27 9.23 -17.31
CA ASP A 275 29.48 10.44 -17.03
C ASP A 275 28.51 10.77 -18.18
N THR A 276 28.94 10.50 -19.42
CA THR A 276 28.12 10.70 -20.62
C THR A 276 26.87 9.82 -20.57
N ALA A 277 26.99 8.53 -20.22
CA ALA A 277 25.85 7.64 -20.13
C ALA A 277 24.91 8.01 -18.97
N GLN A 278 25.44 8.60 -17.90
CA GLN A 278 24.64 9.09 -16.79
C GLN A 278 23.79 10.31 -17.18
N LEU A 279 24.36 11.25 -17.92
CA LEU A 279 23.73 12.54 -18.25
C LEU A 279 22.94 12.55 -19.56
N THR A 280 23.25 11.64 -20.48
CA THR A 280 22.64 11.58 -21.80
C THR A 280 22.50 10.13 -22.25
N TYR A 281 21.46 9.83 -23.01
CA TYR A 281 21.28 8.50 -23.58
C TYR A 281 22.42 8.10 -24.54
N VAL A 282 23.00 6.92 -24.31
CA VAL A 282 23.98 6.26 -25.20
C VAL A 282 23.39 4.94 -25.69
N GLU A 283 23.48 4.69 -27.00
CA GLU A 283 23.01 3.43 -27.61
C GLU A 283 23.84 2.21 -27.13
N PRO A 284 23.25 1.00 -27.10
CA PRO A 284 23.94 -0.24 -26.73
C PRO A 284 25.19 -0.49 -27.57
N ASP A 285 26.26 -0.97 -26.93
CA ASP A 285 27.52 -1.34 -27.59
C ASP A 285 27.69 -2.86 -27.76
N LEU A 286 26.77 -3.66 -27.22
CA LEU A 286 26.72 -5.11 -27.40
C LEU A 286 25.53 -5.53 -28.27
N LEU A 287 24.36 -5.75 -27.68
CA LEU A 287 23.13 -6.13 -28.38
C LEU A 287 22.16 -4.94 -28.44
N PRO A 288 21.51 -4.68 -29.59
CA PRO A 288 20.46 -3.67 -29.64
C PRO A 288 19.18 -4.13 -28.90
N PHE A 289 18.28 -3.18 -28.63
CA PHE A 289 16.94 -3.46 -28.10
C PHE A 289 15.97 -3.67 -29.28
N ASP A 290 16.08 -4.82 -29.95
CA ASP A 290 15.21 -5.23 -31.06
C ASP A 290 13.98 -6.03 -30.59
#